data_AF-A0A3Q1BLG0-F1
#
_entry.id   AF-A0A3Q1BLG0-F1
#
_cell.length_a   1.000
_cell.length_b   1.000
_cell.length_c   1.000
_cell.angle_alpha   90.00
_cell.angle_beta   90.00
_cell.angle_gamma   90.00
#
_symmetry.space_group_name_H-M   'P 1'
#
loop_
_entity.id
_entity.type
_entity.pdbx_description
1 polymer ?
#
loop_
_entity_poly.entity_id
_entity_poly.type
_entity_poly.pdbx_seq_one_letter_code
_entity_poly.pdbx_strand_id
1 'polypeptide(L)'
;DCPPINPTLTSSYVHGTSSMPLQQATVAEALLKSVELHPDKEAMVFKEDGLRKTFVDRAAAGLLALGLKKVDRLGMWGPNTYKWVLFQFATAKAGIILVSVNPAYQLQEVEFALKKVGVKAIVCPMQFKTQKYCDMLRKICPEIEKASPGDIKSARLPDLRSVIVLDSRQPGMFHLEDVMQAGSSQYVQQLQDLQKTLQFDDPINIQFTSGTTGTPKGATLTHHNIVNNAYFVGRRMGYHWRPNTRVCVPVPLYHCFGSVGAAMSMAVHGIALVFPSTGYDGRANLVALDSESDNNNNIITASVQSYKITDMK
;
A
#
# COMPACT_ATOMS: atom_id res chain seq x y z
N ASP A 1 -26.15 7.73 14.78
CA ASP A 1 -27.62 7.54 14.73
C ASP A 1 -28.41 8.72 15.27
N CYS A 2 -27.81 9.56 16.13
CA CYS A 2 -28.18 10.98 16.16
C CYS A 2 -27.41 11.74 15.07
N PRO A 3 -28.01 12.75 14.40
CA PRO A 3 -27.27 13.67 13.56
C PRO A 3 -26.17 14.34 14.40
N PRO A 4 -24.96 14.55 13.86
CA PRO A 4 -23.97 15.37 14.56
C PRO A 4 -24.59 16.72 14.89
N ILE A 5 -24.28 17.27 16.07
CA ILE A 5 -24.71 18.62 16.42
C ILE A 5 -24.19 19.55 15.33
N ASN A 6 -25.10 20.23 14.63
CA ASN A 6 -24.70 21.23 13.64
C ASN A 6 -23.99 22.36 14.38
N PRO A 7 -22.70 22.60 14.12
CA PRO A 7 -21.99 23.66 14.78
C PRO A 7 -22.62 24.99 14.41
N THR A 8 -22.83 25.84 15.41
CA THR A 8 -23.18 27.25 15.19
C THR A 8 -21.91 28.04 14.83
N LEU A 9 -22.07 29.25 14.31
CA LEU A 9 -20.94 30.15 14.03
C LEU A 9 -20.08 30.48 15.28
N THR A 10 -20.58 30.18 16.48
CA THR A 10 -19.89 30.40 17.76
C THR A 10 -19.28 29.12 18.36
N SER A 11 -19.46 27.95 17.74
CA SER A 11 -18.95 26.67 18.23
C SER A 11 -18.06 25.98 17.19
N SER A 12 -16.86 25.55 17.58
CA SER A 12 -15.91 24.82 16.72
C SER A 12 -15.84 23.32 17.02
N TYR A 13 -16.81 22.79 17.77
CA TYR A 13 -16.85 21.40 18.21
C TYR A 13 -18.03 20.65 17.60
N VAL A 14 -17.77 19.48 17.03
CA VAL A 14 -18.78 18.57 16.46
C VAL A 14 -18.53 17.18 17.02
N HIS A 15 -19.58 16.56 17.56
CA HIS A 15 -19.54 15.19 18.06
C HIS A 15 -20.87 14.49 17.78
N GLY A 16 -20.87 13.16 17.87
CA GLY A 16 -22.04 12.33 17.69
C GLY A 16 -21.75 10.87 18.05
N THR A 17 -22.79 10.12 18.40
CA THR A 17 -22.70 8.68 18.66
C THR A 17 -22.94 7.88 17.38
N SER A 18 -22.20 6.78 17.23
CA SER A 18 -22.37 5.81 16.15
C SER A 18 -22.91 4.51 16.75
N SER A 19 -24.00 3.97 16.19
CA SER A 19 -24.44 2.59 16.50
C SER A 19 -23.58 1.54 15.81
N MET A 20 -22.81 1.95 14.81
CA MET A 20 -21.89 1.08 14.09
C MET A 20 -20.61 0.92 14.89
N PRO A 21 -20.27 -0.30 15.34
CA PRO A 21 -19.07 -0.55 16.11
C PRO A 21 -17.83 -0.43 15.23
N LEU A 22 -16.72 -0.05 15.86
CA LEU A 22 -15.41 -0.16 15.24
C LEU A 22 -15.05 -1.65 15.05
N GLN A 23 -14.40 -1.94 13.93
CA GLN A 23 -13.88 -3.25 13.63
C GLN A 23 -12.60 -3.49 14.43
N GLN A 24 -12.56 -4.58 15.18
CA GLN A 24 -11.39 -5.06 15.92
C GLN A 24 -10.74 -6.19 15.14
N ALA A 25 -10.11 -5.85 14.02
CA ALA A 25 -9.49 -6.82 13.12
C ALA A 25 -8.18 -6.28 12.57
N THR A 26 -7.24 -7.19 12.36
CA THR A 26 -6.08 -6.96 11.52
C THR A 26 -6.50 -6.89 10.05
N VAL A 27 -5.64 -6.31 9.22
CA VAL A 27 -5.82 -6.28 7.76
C VAL A 27 -5.88 -7.70 7.19
N ALA A 28 -5.09 -8.62 7.75
CA ALA A 28 -5.05 -10.01 7.32
C ALA A 28 -6.39 -10.73 7.57
N GLU A 29 -6.98 -10.53 8.75
CA GLU A 29 -8.29 -11.11 9.09
C GLU A 29 -9.42 -10.52 8.25
N ALA A 30 -9.44 -9.20 8.05
CA ALA A 30 -10.42 -8.55 7.20
C ALA A 30 -10.38 -9.11 5.77
N LEU A 31 -9.17 -9.24 5.22
CA LEU A 31 -8.95 -9.78 3.89
C LEU A 31 -9.32 -11.26 3.79
N LEU A 32 -8.92 -12.08 4.77
CA LEU A 32 -9.25 -13.51 4.80
C LEU A 32 -10.76 -13.71 4.78
N LYS A 33 -11.50 -12.96 5.61
CA LYS A 33 -12.97 -12.97 5.62
C LYS A 33 -13.56 -12.66 4.23
N SER A 34 -13.04 -11.64 3.53
CA SER A 34 -13.50 -11.32 2.18
C SER A 34 -13.17 -12.42 1.15
N VAL A 35 -12.00 -13.04 1.25
CA VAL A 35 -11.60 -14.14 0.36
C VAL A 35 -12.45 -15.39 0.62
N GLU A 36 -12.75 -15.73 1.87
CA GLU A 36 -13.61 -16.86 2.23
C GLU A 36 -15.05 -16.68 1.71
N LEU A 37 -15.57 -15.46 1.75
CA LEU A 37 -16.91 -15.14 1.21
C LEU A 37 -16.94 -15.14 -0.32
N HIS A 38 -15.82 -14.82 -0.98
CA HIS A 38 -15.75 -14.58 -2.42
C HIS A 38 -14.44 -15.13 -3.05
N PRO A 39 -14.19 -16.45 -3.01
CA PRO A 39 -12.88 -17.03 -3.36
C PRO A 39 -12.49 -16.82 -4.82
N ASP A 40 -13.47 -16.91 -5.72
CA ASP A 40 -13.26 -16.80 -7.18
C ASP A 40 -13.45 -15.38 -7.71
N LYS A 41 -13.77 -14.43 -6.83
CA LYS A 41 -14.05 -13.06 -7.26
C LYS A 41 -12.76 -12.35 -7.63
N GLU A 42 -12.80 -11.72 -8.80
CA GLU A 42 -11.74 -10.82 -9.22
C GLU A 42 -11.60 -9.66 -8.23
N ALA A 43 -10.40 -9.52 -7.66
CA ALA A 43 -10.09 -8.50 -6.67
C ALA A 43 -9.45 -7.27 -7.31
N MET A 44 -8.60 -7.47 -8.31
CA MET A 44 -7.81 -6.42 -8.94
C MET A 44 -7.66 -6.61 -10.45
N VAL A 45 -7.76 -5.50 -11.18
CA VAL A 45 -7.50 -5.38 -12.61
C VAL A 45 -6.48 -4.28 -12.81
N PHE A 46 -5.35 -4.57 -13.46
CA PHE A 46 -4.38 -3.57 -13.92
C PHE A 46 -4.46 -3.54 -15.44
N LYS A 47 -5.14 -2.52 -15.98
CA LYS A 47 -5.53 -2.46 -17.40
C LYS A 47 -4.32 -2.34 -18.32
N GLU A 48 -3.40 -1.43 -17.99
CA GLU A 48 -2.16 -1.23 -18.76
C GLU A 48 -1.31 -2.51 -18.84
N ASP A 49 -1.28 -3.30 -17.76
CA ASP A 49 -0.55 -4.57 -17.68
C ASP A 49 -1.33 -5.77 -18.26
N GLY A 50 -2.60 -5.61 -18.66
CA GLY A 50 -3.47 -6.71 -19.06
C GLY A 50 -3.71 -7.74 -17.94
N LEU A 51 -3.59 -7.35 -16.68
CA LEU A 51 -3.54 -8.26 -15.54
C LEU A 51 -4.86 -8.28 -14.78
N ARG A 52 -5.40 -9.48 -14.53
CA ARG A 52 -6.57 -9.74 -13.68
C ARG A 52 -6.19 -10.72 -12.58
N LYS A 53 -6.56 -10.43 -11.33
CA LYS A 53 -6.14 -11.21 -10.16
C LYS A 53 -7.26 -11.37 -9.15
N THR A 54 -7.40 -12.58 -8.62
CA THR A 54 -7.95 -12.81 -7.28
C THR A 54 -6.89 -12.47 -6.23
N PHE A 55 -7.28 -12.45 -4.96
CA PHE A 55 -6.31 -12.18 -3.90
C PHE A 55 -5.47 -13.43 -3.57
N VAL A 56 -4.20 -13.43 -3.96
CA VAL A 56 -3.22 -14.45 -3.56
C VAL A 56 -1.91 -13.77 -3.19
N ASP A 57 -1.42 -14.05 -1.97
CA ASP A 57 -0.19 -13.50 -1.46
C ASP A 57 0.79 -14.62 -1.12
N ARG A 58 1.99 -14.54 -1.71
CA ARG A 58 3.11 -15.44 -1.43
C ARG A 58 4.35 -14.68 -0.96
N ALA A 59 4.29 -13.35 -0.88
CA ALA A 59 5.43 -12.52 -0.54
C ALA A 59 5.67 -12.47 0.98
N ALA A 60 4.62 -12.60 1.80
CA ALA A 60 4.73 -12.46 3.25
C ALA A 60 5.77 -13.41 3.89
N ALA A 61 5.71 -14.71 3.56
CA ALA A 61 6.67 -15.70 4.05
C ALA A 61 8.09 -15.43 3.49
N GLY A 62 8.17 -14.97 2.24
CA GLY A 62 9.42 -14.53 1.63
C GLY A 62 10.10 -13.39 2.37
N LEU A 63 9.33 -12.39 2.82
CA LEU A 63 9.88 -11.28 3.61
C LEU A 63 10.49 -11.77 4.93
N LEU A 64 9.87 -12.74 5.60
CA LEU A 64 10.43 -13.38 6.80
C LEU A 64 11.71 -14.15 6.47
N ALA A 65 11.74 -14.86 5.34
CA ALA A 65 12.91 -15.59 4.87
C ALA A 65 14.12 -14.68 4.56
N LEU A 66 13.84 -13.45 4.13
CA LEU A 66 14.85 -12.39 3.96
C LEU A 66 15.34 -11.80 5.30
N GLY A 67 14.83 -12.28 6.44
CA GLY A 67 15.24 -11.86 7.77
C GLY A 67 14.53 -10.61 8.29
N LEU A 68 13.46 -10.16 7.63
CA LEU A 68 12.58 -9.12 8.17
C LEU A 68 11.70 -9.70 9.28
N LYS A 69 11.40 -8.87 10.28
CA LYS A 69 10.67 -9.25 11.49
C LYS A 69 9.53 -8.27 11.75
N LYS A 70 8.62 -8.65 12.66
CA LYS A 70 7.59 -7.74 13.19
C LYS A 70 8.24 -6.40 13.59
N VAL A 71 7.59 -5.28 13.26
CA VAL A 71 8.03 -3.90 13.51
C VAL A 71 9.21 -3.43 12.63
N ASP A 72 9.85 -4.28 11.82
CA ASP A 72 10.77 -3.79 10.79
C ASP A 72 10.01 -2.93 9.77
N ARG A 73 10.72 -1.99 9.13
CA ARG A 73 10.12 -1.06 8.16
C ARG A 73 10.58 -1.40 6.75
N LEU A 74 9.61 -1.58 5.86
CA LEU A 74 9.82 -1.83 4.44
C LEU A 74 9.31 -0.65 3.63
N GLY A 75 10.19 0.06 2.93
CA GLY A 75 9.82 1.13 2.01
C GLY A 75 9.26 0.56 0.72
N MET A 76 8.08 1.01 0.30
CA MET A 76 7.52 0.74 -1.03
C MET A 76 7.62 2.00 -1.86
N TRP A 77 8.54 2.01 -2.83
CA TRP A 77 8.88 3.15 -3.66
C TRP A 77 8.59 2.85 -5.13
N GLY A 78 7.39 3.22 -5.59
CA GLY A 78 7.00 2.92 -6.96
C GLY A 78 5.56 3.29 -7.32
N PRO A 79 5.21 3.07 -8.61
CA PRO A 79 3.92 3.44 -9.18
C PRO A 79 2.77 2.47 -8.81
N ASN A 80 1.59 2.76 -9.33
CA ASN A 80 0.40 1.91 -9.19
C ASN A 80 0.60 0.59 -9.93
N THR A 81 0.97 -0.45 -9.19
CA THR A 81 1.21 -1.79 -9.75
C THR A 81 0.62 -2.86 -8.83
N TYR A 82 0.38 -4.05 -9.39
CA TYR A 82 -0.01 -5.21 -8.60
C TYR A 82 0.97 -5.48 -7.46
N LYS A 83 2.27 -5.29 -7.73
CA LYS A 83 3.35 -5.54 -6.77
C LYS A 83 3.24 -4.60 -5.57
N TRP A 84 2.81 -3.35 -5.77
CA TRP A 84 2.55 -2.42 -4.68
C TRP A 84 1.49 -2.95 -3.72
N VAL A 85 0.34 -3.40 -4.27
CA VAL A 85 -0.74 -3.97 -3.46
C VAL A 85 -0.30 -5.28 -2.79
N LEU A 86 0.42 -6.14 -3.51
CA LEU A 86 1.01 -7.37 -2.97
C LEU A 86 1.86 -7.09 -1.72
N PHE A 87 2.81 -6.15 -1.78
CA PHE A 87 3.65 -5.82 -0.63
C PHE A 87 2.87 -5.15 0.49
N GLN A 88 1.83 -4.38 0.19
CA GLN A 88 0.97 -3.80 1.22
C GLN A 88 0.33 -4.87 2.10
N PHE A 89 -0.21 -5.93 1.50
CA PHE A 89 -0.81 -7.03 2.26
C PHE A 89 0.23 -7.98 2.86
N ALA A 90 1.32 -8.25 2.13
CA ALA A 90 2.38 -9.11 2.61
C ALA A 90 3.04 -8.58 3.88
N THR A 91 3.34 -7.29 3.91
CA THR A 91 3.90 -6.62 5.10
C THR A 91 2.91 -6.64 6.27
N ALA A 92 1.64 -6.32 6.03
CA ALA A 92 0.61 -6.35 7.06
C ALA A 92 0.43 -7.75 7.68
N LYS A 93 0.50 -8.83 6.89
CA LYS A 93 0.46 -10.21 7.41
C LYS A 93 1.70 -10.61 8.19
N ALA A 94 2.87 -10.09 7.80
CA ALA A 94 4.14 -10.34 8.47
C ALA A 94 4.42 -9.38 9.65
N GLY A 95 3.47 -8.51 10.01
CA GLY A 95 3.67 -7.49 11.04
C GLY A 95 4.78 -6.49 10.73
N ILE A 96 5.16 -6.35 9.45
CA ILE A 96 6.16 -5.41 8.94
C ILE A 96 5.44 -4.09 8.65
N ILE A 97 6.08 -2.98 8.99
CA ILE A 97 5.53 -1.64 8.75
C ILE A 97 5.87 -1.20 7.32
N LEU A 98 4.85 -1.09 6.46
CA LEU A 98 5.00 -0.55 5.12
C LEU A 98 5.21 0.97 5.18
N VAL A 99 6.31 1.47 4.65
CA VAL A 99 6.55 2.91 4.47
C VAL A 99 6.19 3.29 3.05
N SER A 100 5.16 4.10 2.87
CA SER A 100 4.71 4.54 1.54
C SER A 100 5.60 5.69 1.06
N VAL A 101 6.50 5.42 0.11
CA VAL A 101 7.48 6.39 -0.40
C VAL A 101 6.98 6.99 -1.71
N ASN A 102 7.00 8.31 -1.82
CA ASN A 102 6.55 9.00 -3.03
C ASN A 102 7.43 8.61 -4.23
N PRO A 103 6.85 8.05 -5.31
CA PRO A 103 7.60 7.63 -6.49
C PRO A 103 8.33 8.77 -7.20
N ALA A 104 8.00 10.03 -6.92
CA ALA A 104 8.63 11.21 -7.51
C ALA A 104 9.79 11.81 -6.68
N TYR A 105 10.05 11.29 -5.48
CA TYR A 105 11.16 11.79 -4.65
C TYR A 105 12.49 11.73 -5.38
N GLN A 106 13.28 12.80 -5.22
CA GLN A 106 14.66 12.93 -5.64
C GLN A 106 15.61 12.36 -4.57
N LEU A 107 16.91 12.31 -4.87
CA LEU A 107 17.92 11.65 -4.01
C LEU A 107 17.85 12.10 -2.55
N GLN A 108 17.81 13.41 -2.29
CA GLN A 108 17.82 13.95 -0.93
C GLN A 108 16.52 13.61 -0.18
N GLU A 109 15.38 13.64 -0.88
CA GLU A 109 14.07 13.37 -0.29
C GLU A 109 13.92 11.90 0.08
N VAL A 110 14.33 10.99 -0.81
CA VAL A 110 14.29 9.56 -0.52
C VAL A 110 15.29 9.19 0.57
N GLU A 111 16.52 9.70 0.53
CA GLU A 111 17.50 9.46 1.60
C GLU A 111 16.97 9.94 2.96
N PHE A 112 16.43 11.16 3.00
CA PHE A 112 15.80 11.70 4.20
C PHE A 112 14.69 10.79 4.70
N ALA A 113 13.76 10.39 3.83
CA ALA A 113 12.62 9.56 4.21
C ALA A 113 13.07 8.20 4.77
N LEU A 114 13.97 7.50 4.06
CA LEU A 114 14.47 6.19 4.48
C LEU A 114 15.21 6.25 5.82
N LYS A 115 16.07 7.27 6.00
CA LYS A 115 16.83 7.48 7.23
C LYS A 115 15.92 7.90 8.39
N LYS A 116 14.97 8.79 8.15
CA LYS A 116 14.09 9.37 9.18
C LYS A 116 13.29 8.31 9.93
N VAL A 117 12.85 7.27 9.22
CA VAL A 117 12.06 6.19 9.82
C VAL A 117 12.83 4.89 9.95
N GLY A 118 14.13 4.84 9.60
CA GLY A 118 14.93 3.63 9.71
C GLY A 118 14.37 2.48 8.88
N VAL A 119 14.25 2.69 7.57
CA VAL A 119 13.83 1.65 6.61
C VAL A 119 14.91 0.59 6.50
N LYS A 120 14.53 -0.66 6.76
CA LYS A 120 15.42 -1.82 6.74
C LYS A 120 15.49 -2.50 5.37
N ALA A 121 14.38 -2.49 4.63
CA ALA A 121 14.34 -2.96 3.26
C ALA A 121 13.56 -1.98 2.39
N ILE A 122 13.95 -1.81 1.12
CA ILE A 122 13.18 -1.01 0.15
C ILE A 122 12.84 -1.82 -1.09
N VAL A 123 11.61 -1.68 -1.57
CA VAL A 123 11.10 -2.28 -2.80
C VAL A 123 10.92 -1.17 -3.83
N CYS A 124 11.46 -1.36 -5.04
CA CYS A 124 11.28 -0.45 -6.17
C CYS A 124 11.41 -1.17 -7.53
N PRO A 125 10.82 -0.66 -8.61
CA PRO A 125 11.21 -1.07 -9.96
C PRO A 125 12.58 -0.47 -10.33
N MET A 126 13.13 -0.82 -11.49
CA MET A 126 14.34 -0.17 -12.00
C MET A 126 14.12 1.33 -12.26
N GLN A 127 12.98 1.66 -12.86
CA GLN A 127 12.64 3.03 -13.25
C GLN A 127 11.13 3.26 -13.31
N PHE A 128 10.72 4.53 -13.21
CA PHE A 128 9.36 4.98 -13.54
C PHE A 128 9.41 6.46 -13.92
N LYS A 129 8.83 6.79 -15.08
CA LYS A 129 8.94 8.13 -15.69
C LYS A 129 10.42 8.57 -15.74
N THR A 130 10.76 9.69 -15.12
CA THR A 130 12.12 10.23 -15.09
C THR A 130 13.00 9.63 -13.98
N GLN A 131 12.42 8.85 -13.06
CA GLN A 131 13.12 8.34 -11.88
C GLN A 131 13.83 7.04 -12.18
N LYS A 132 15.12 6.97 -11.85
CA LYS A 132 15.97 5.78 -11.96
C LYS A 132 16.31 5.27 -10.57
N TYR A 133 15.38 4.54 -9.97
CA TYR A 133 15.40 4.19 -8.54
C TYR A 133 16.69 3.50 -8.10
N CYS A 134 17.14 2.49 -8.85
CA CYS A 134 18.37 1.75 -8.52
C CYS A 134 19.62 2.63 -8.63
N ASP A 135 19.69 3.51 -9.63
CA ASP A 135 20.83 4.44 -9.78
C ASP A 135 20.87 5.46 -8.65
N MET A 136 19.70 5.94 -8.20
CA MET A 136 19.61 6.83 -7.05
C MET A 136 20.05 6.12 -5.77
N LEU A 137 19.64 4.87 -5.56
CA LEU A 137 20.08 4.07 -4.41
C LEU A 137 21.60 3.83 -4.42
N ARG A 138 22.21 3.54 -5.58
CA ARG A 138 23.68 3.42 -5.71
C ARG A 138 24.40 4.74 -5.39
N LYS A 139 23.84 5.88 -5.78
CA LYS A 139 24.40 7.20 -5.42
C LYS A 139 24.29 7.51 -3.93
N ILE A 140 23.24 7.01 -3.27
CA ILE A 140 23.05 7.19 -1.82
C ILE A 140 23.93 6.22 -1.04
N CYS A 141 24.00 4.96 -1.48
CA CYS A 141 24.69 3.85 -0.84
C CYS A 141 25.51 3.07 -1.89
N PRO A 142 26.70 3.56 -2.29
CA PRO A 142 27.55 2.89 -3.27
C PRO A 142 28.02 1.51 -2.81
N GLU A 143 27.97 1.23 -1.51
CA GLU A 143 28.33 -0.06 -0.92
C GLU A 143 27.46 -1.23 -1.42
N ILE A 144 26.27 -0.94 -1.99
CA ILE A 144 25.39 -1.97 -2.58
C ILE A 144 26.10 -2.78 -3.65
N GLU A 145 26.97 -2.17 -4.46
CA GLU A 145 27.65 -2.86 -5.57
C GLU A 145 28.60 -3.97 -5.10
N LYS A 146 29.06 -3.89 -3.85
CA LYS A 146 29.99 -4.87 -3.25
C LYS A 146 29.31 -5.79 -2.25
N ALA A 147 28.09 -5.45 -1.82
CA ALA A 147 27.35 -6.23 -0.84
C ALA A 147 26.71 -7.47 -1.48
N SER A 148 26.56 -8.53 -0.70
CA SER A 148 25.59 -9.57 -1.05
C SER A 148 24.17 -9.10 -0.70
N PRO A 149 23.13 -9.55 -1.44
CA PRO A 149 21.74 -9.22 -1.10
C PRO A 149 21.44 -9.49 0.38
N GLY A 150 20.96 -8.48 1.10
CA GLY A 150 20.64 -8.57 2.54
C GLY A 150 21.74 -8.15 3.51
N ASP A 151 22.96 -7.86 3.02
CA ASP A 151 24.10 -7.43 3.85
C ASP A 151 24.58 -6.01 3.52
N ILE A 152 23.68 -5.14 3.06
CA ILE A 152 24.03 -3.73 2.81
C ILE A 152 24.43 -3.06 4.14
N LYS A 153 25.61 -2.43 4.14
CA LYS A 153 26.15 -1.67 5.28
C LYS A 153 26.51 -0.27 4.79
N SER A 154 25.57 0.67 4.94
CA SER A 154 25.75 2.07 4.53
C SER A 154 25.94 2.99 5.73
N ALA A 155 26.91 3.89 5.67
CA ALA A 155 27.01 4.96 6.67
C ALA A 155 25.87 5.98 6.55
N ARG A 156 25.35 6.20 5.32
CA ARG A 156 24.28 7.18 5.06
C ARG A 156 22.90 6.65 5.43
N LEU A 157 22.68 5.36 5.18
CA LEU A 157 21.45 4.62 5.51
C LEU A 157 21.76 3.44 6.47
N PRO A 158 22.05 3.71 7.76
CA PRO A 158 22.56 2.71 8.70
C PRO A 158 21.58 1.56 8.95
N ASP A 159 20.28 1.75 8.74
CA ASP A 159 19.25 0.72 8.93
C ASP A 159 19.02 -0.13 7.68
N LEU A 160 19.34 0.37 6.48
CA LEU A 160 19.05 -0.33 5.22
C LEU A 160 19.96 -1.56 5.09
N ARG A 161 19.34 -2.72 4.89
CA ARG A 161 20.01 -4.02 4.69
C ARG A 161 19.71 -4.65 3.34
N SER A 162 18.52 -4.40 2.80
CA SER A 162 18.05 -5.06 1.57
C SER A 162 17.41 -4.06 0.60
N VAL A 163 17.69 -4.25 -0.69
CA VAL A 163 16.90 -3.67 -1.79
C VAL A 163 16.25 -4.81 -2.55
N ILE A 164 14.96 -4.69 -2.85
CA ILE A 164 14.18 -5.66 -3.62
C ILE A 164 13.74 -4.98 -4.93
N VAL A 165 14.25 -5.47 -6.05
CA VAL A 165 13.95 -4.94 -7.38
C VAL A 165 12.83 -5.76 -8.03
N LEU A 166 11.82 -5.08 -8.58
CA LEU A 166 10.59 -5.71 -9.04
C LEU A 166 10.66 -6.36 -10.42
N ASP A 167 11.54 -5.86 -11.29
CA ASP A 167 11.49 -6.08 -12.75
C ASP A 167 12.83 -6.53 -13.34
N SER A 168 13.93 -6.52 -12.56
CA SER A 168 15.23 -6.98 -13.02
C SER A 168 16.13 -7.44 -11.87
N ARG A 169 17.00 -8.43 -12.13
CA ARG A 169 18.08 -8.82 -11.20
C ARG A 169 19.20 -7.79 -11.24
N GLN A 170 19.66 -7.34 -10.07
CA GLN A 170 20.71 -6.34 -9.94
C GLN A 170 21.77 -6.78 -8.91
N PRO A 171 23.06 -6.45 -9.13
CA PRO A 171 24.12 -6.77 -8.16
C PRO A 171 23.82 -6.20 -6.76
N GLY A 172 23.98 -7.03 -5.73
CA GLY A 172 23.76 -6.67 -4.32
C GLY A 172 22.30 -6.46 -3.91
N MET A 173 21.34 -6.77 -4.79
CA MET A 173 19.90 -6.60 -4.55
C MET A 173 19.16 -7.92 -4.77
N PHE A 174 18.05 -8.12 -4.04
CA PHE A 174 17.13 -9.22 -4.31
C PHE A 174 16.25 -8.90 -5.52
N HIS A 175 15.87 -9.90 -6.30
CA HIS A 175 14.77 -9.78 -7.24
C HIS A 175 13.46 -10.23 -6.58
N LEU A 176 12.31 -9.71 -7.03
CA LEU A 176 10.99 -10.10 -6.51
C LEU A 176 10.80 -11.62 -6.50
N GLU A 177 11.23 -12.32 -7.56
CA GLU A 177 11.09 -13.78 -7.63
C GLU A 177 11.87 -14.50 -6.53
N ASP A 178 13.04 -13.98 -6.13
CA ASP A 178 13.83 -14.55 -5.04
C ASP A 178 13.04 -14.47 -3.73
N VAL A 179 12.36 -13.35 -3.48
CA VAL A 179 11.49 -13.17 -2.32
C VAL A 179 10.35 -14.18 -2.37
N MET A 180 9.69 -14.31 -3.51
CA MET A 180 8.54 -15.21 -3.68
C MET A 180 8.93 -16.70 -3.54
N GLN A 181 10.17 -17.06 -3.90
CA GLN A 181 10.69 -18.43 -3.80
C GLN A 181 11.29 -18.74 -2.42
N ALA A 182 11.76 -17.72 -1.69
CA ALA A 182 12.35 -17.91 -0.36
C ALA A 182 11.34 -18.34 0.73
N GLY A 183 10.03 -18.17 0.47
CA GLY A 183 8.95 -18.59 1.37
C GLY A 183 8.76 -20.10 1.45
N SER A 184 9.73 -20.81 2.05
CA SER A 184 9.65 -22.25 2.31
C SER A 184 8.51 -22.60 3.29
N SER A 185 8.17 -23.90 3.39
CA SER A 185 7.14 -24.39 4.33
C SER A 185 7.37 -23.94 5.78
N GLN A 186 8.64 -23.86 6.20
CA GLN A 186 9.02 -23.35 7.51
C GLN A 186 8.60 -21.89 7.71
N TYR A 187 8.84 -21.01 6.74
CA TYR A 187 8.46 -19.59 6.85
C TYR A 187 6.97 -19.37 6.68
N VAL A 188 6.28 -20.24 5.94
CA VAL A 188 4.81 -20.25 5.89
C VAL A 188 4.23 -20.60 7.26
N GLN A 189 4.76 -21.63 7.93
CA GLN A 189 4.35 -21.98 9.29
C GLN A 189 4.64 -20.84 10.28
N GLN A 190 5.85 -20.25 10.21
CA GLN A 190 6.23 -19.11 11.03
C GLN A 190 5.29 -17.92 10.83
N LEU A 191 4.89 -17.63 9.58
CA LEU A 191 3.93 -16.57 9.28
C LEU A 191 2.57 -16.84 9.93
N GLN A 192 2.06 -18.07 9.83
CA GLN A 192 0.79 -18.47 10.44
C GLN A 192 0.82 -18.30 11.96
N ASP A 193 1.92 -18.68 12.61
CA ASP A 193 2.07 -18.52 14.05
C ASP A 193 2.22 -17.05 14.45
N LEU A 194 2.95 -16.26 13.66
CA LEU A 194 3.06 -14.81 13.87
C LEU A 194 1.70 -14.11 13.76
N GLN A 195 0.88 -14.45 12.76
CA GLN A 195 -0.44 -13.84 12.56
C GLN A 195 -1.36 -13.99 13.78
N LYS A 196 -1.25 -15.10 14.54
CA LYS A 196 -2.01 -15.31 15.79
C LYS A 196 -1.61 -14.36 16.92
N THR A 197 -0.44 -13.71 16.80
CA THR A 197 0.10 -12.78 17.81
C THR A 197 -0.06 -11.31 17.42
N LEU A 198 -0.43 -11.03 16.16
CA LEU A 198 -0.67 -9.66 15.70
C LEU A 198 -1.94 -9.13 16.36
N GLN A 199 -1.92 -7.85 16.71
CA GLN A 199 -3.04 -7.14 17.34
C GLN A 199 -3.49 -6.01 16.43
N PHE A 200 -4.77 -5.63 16.50
CA PHE A 200 -5.29 -4.55 15.65
C PHE A 200 -4.63 -3.19 15.93
N ASP A 201 -4.06 -2.99 17.12
CA ASP A 201 -3.32 -1.77 17.46
C ASP A 201 -1.84 -1.80 17.06
N ASP A 202 -1.35 -2.91 16.46
CA ASP A 202 0.01 -2.95 15.93
C ASP A 202 0.15 -1.95 14.74
N PRO A 203 1.28 -1.21 14.68
CA PRO A 203 1.57 -0.33 13.54
C PRO A 203 1.88 -1.16 12.29
N ILE A 204 1.34 -0.74 11.15
CA ILE A 204 1.57 -1.42 9.86
C ILE A 204 1.88 -0.50 8.69
N ASN A 205 1.68 0.81 8.85
CA ASN A 205 1.94 1.72 7.75
C ASN A 205 2.48 3.05 8.26
N ILE A 206 3.42 3.63 7.53
CA ILE A 206 3.89 4.99 7.71
C ILE A 206 3.67 5.75 6.39
N GLN A 207 3.03 6.90 6.47
CA GLN A 207 2.82 7.80 5.34
C GLN A 207 3.45 9.15 5.60
N PHE A 208 4.23 9.65 4.64
CA PHE A 208 4.78 11.00 4.75
C PHE A 208 3.72 12.04 4.38
N THR A 209 3.61 13.05 5.23
CA THR A 209 2.74 14.21 5.01
C THR A 209 3.61 15.42 4.72
N SER A 210 3.18 16.27 3.78
CA SER A 210 3.95 17.43 3.33
C SER A 210 4.14 18.49 4.41
N GLY A 211 3.29 18.52 5.45
CA GLY A 211 3.41 19.42 6.61
C GLY A 211 3.39 20.90 6.23
N THR A 212 2.38 21.66 6.66
CA THR A 212 2.27 23.09 6.29
C THR A 212 3.39 23.99 6.84
N THR A 213 4.26 23.48 7.71
CA THR A 213 5.22 24.29 8.50
C THR A 213 6.61 23.65 8.68
N GLY A 214 6.99 22.60 7.94
CA GLY A 214 8.32 22.00 8.13
C GLY A 214 8.62 20.77 7.30
N THR A 215 9.66 20.03 7.70
CA THR A 215 10.09 18.79 7.02
C THR A 215 9.02 17.70 7.08
N PRO A 216 8.93 16.82 6.06
CA PRO A 216 7.89 15.80 6.00
C PRO A 216 7.83 14.93 7.26
N LYS A 217 6.62 14.72 7.77
CA LYS A 217 6.37 13.91 8.97
C LYS A 217 5.82 12.54 8.57
N GLY A 218 6.40 11.48 9.10
CA GLY A 218 5.88 10.12 8.96
C GLY A 218 4.73 9.88 9.94
N ALA A 219 3.51 9.81 9.44
CA ALA A 219 2.33 9.45 10.22
C ALA A 219 2.21 7.93 10.30
N THR A 220 2.35 7.38 11.51
CA THR A 220 2.21 5.95 11.77
C THR A 220 0.73 5.58 11.93
N LEU A 221 0.30 4.53 11.24
CA LEU A 221 -1.05 4.02 11.24
C LEU A 221 -1.06 2.55 11.67
N THR A 222 -2.01 2.21 12.54
CA THR A 222 -2.26 0.84 12.99
C THR A 222 -3.21 0.10 12.06
N HIS A 223 -3.37 -1.21 12.24
CA HIS A 223 -4.45 -1.94 11.55
C HIS A 223 -5.82 -1.31 11.88
N HIS A 224 -6.05 -0.96 13.15
CA HIS A 224 -7.30 -0.37 13.61
C HIS A 224 -7.63 0.92 12.88
N ASN A 225 -6.64 1.80 12.68
CA ASN A 225 -6.83 3.04 11.93
C ASN A 225 -7.25 2.75 10.48
N ILE A 226 -6.53 1.85 9.82
CA ILE A 226 -6.68 1.58 8.38
C ILE A 226 -7.96 0.78 8.09
N VAL A 227 -8.22 -0.30 8.82
CA VAL A 227 -9.39 -1.16 8.65
C VAL A 227 -10.67 -0.36 8.92
N ASN A 228 -10.72 0.44 9.97
CA ASN A 228 -11.90 1.24 10.26
C ASN A 228 -12.12 2.37 9.25
N ASN A 229 -11.04 3.02 8.78
CA ASN A 229 -11.18 4.02 7.72
C ASN A 229 -11.80 3.40 6.46
N ALA A 230 -11.27 2.28 5.99
CA ALA A 230 -11.80 1.54 4.84
C ALA A 230 -13.25 1.03 5.08
N TYR A 231 -13.54 0.54 6.30
CA TYR A 231 -14.88 0.09 6.67
C TYR A 231 -15.93 1.21 6.52
N PHE A 232 -15.67 2.39 7.10
CA PHE A 232 -16.61 3.51 7.03
C PHE A 232 -16.65 4.17 5.64
N VAL A 233 -15.53 4.23 4.92
CA VAL A 233 -15.50 4.68 3.52
C VAL A 233 -16.40 3.79 2.67
N GLY A 234 -16.20 2.47 2.69
CA GLY A 234 -17.01 1.57 1.88
C GLY A 234 -18.48 1.54 2.29
N ARG A 235 -18.79 1.74 3.58
CA ARG A 235 -20.17 1.96 4.02
C ARG A 235 -20.78 3.22 3.41
N ARG A 236 -20.07 4.35 3.44
CA ARG A 236 -20.51 5.62 2.86
C ARG A 236 -20.71 5.51 1.35
N MET A 237 -19.85 4.76 0.68
CA MET A 237 -19.93 4.50 -0.77
C MET A 237 -20.96 3.41 -1.13
N GLY A 238 -21.51 2.72 -0.14
CA GLY A 238 -22.57 1.72 -0.32
C GLY A 238 -22.10 0.33 -0.74
N TYR A 239 -20.83 -0.03 -0.52
CA TYR A 239 -20.29 -1.33 -0.93
C TYR A 239 -20.97 -2.52 -0.25
N HIS A 240 -21.38 -2.35 1.01
CA HIS A 240 -22.07 -3.38 1.79
C HIS A 240 -23.43 -3.84 1.22
N TRP A 241 -24.10 -3.03 0.39
CA TRP A 241 -25.35 -3.38 -0.29
C TRP A 241 -25.19 -3.43 -1.82
N ARG A 242 -23.97 -3.23 -2.31
CA ARG A 242 -23.59 -3.32 -3.72
C ARG A 242 -22.33 -4.17 -3.87
N PRO A 243 -22.36 -5.46 -3.48
CA PRO A 243 -21.16 -6.29 -3.39
C PRO A 243 -20.41 -6.40 -4.71
N ASN A 244 -21.08 -6.33 -5.85
CA ASN A 244 -20.47 -6.41 -7.19
C ASN A 244 -19.84 -5.09 -7.69
N THR A 245 -19.70 -4.10 -6.82
CA THR A 245 -19.10 -2.82 -7.18
C THR A 245 -17.64 -3.00 -7.63
N ARG A 246 -17.32 -2.35 -8.74
CA ARG A 246 -15.95 -2.19 -9.25
C ARG A 246 -15.54 -0.73 -9.03
N VAL A 247 -14.30 -0.48 -8.63
CA VAL A 247 -13.81 0.88 -8.36
C VAL A 247 -12.64 1.19 -9.26
N CYS A 248 -12.76 2.21 -10.11
CA CYS A 248 -11.64 2.75 -10.87
C CYS A 248 -10.74 3.57 -9.95
N VAL A 249 -9.45 3.22 -9.84
CA VAL A 249 -8.46 3.79 -8.93
C VAL A 249 -7.35 4.52 -9.71
N PRO A 250 -7.59 5.77 -10.16
CA PRO A 250 -6.60 6.58 -10.85
C PRO A 250 -5.61 7.27 -9.90
N VAL A 251 -5.89 7.25 -8.59
CA VAL A 251 -5.11 7.93 -7.56
C VAL A 251 -3.88 7.10 -7.16
N PRO A 252 -2.78 7.73 -6.71
CA PRO A 252 -1.56 7.01 -6.36
C PRO A 252 -1.73 6.12 -5.12
N LEU A 253 -1.21 4.90 -5.20
CA LEU A 253 -1.21 3.93 -4.10
C LEU A 253 -0.32 4.37 -2.93
N TYR A 254 0.77 5.12 -3.17
CA TYR A 254 1.61 5.63 -2.07
C TYR A 254 0.89 6.64 -1.17
N HIS A 255 -0.25 7.17 -1.60
CA HIS A 255 -1.07 8.11 -0.83
C HIS A 255 -2.20 7.39 -0.09
N CYS A 256 -2.66 7.95 1.04
CA CYS A 256 -3.72 7.34 1.86
C CYS A 256 -4.98 6.99 1.06
N PHE A 257 -5.34 7.76 0.04
CA PHE A 257 -6.56 7.48 -0.72
C PHE A 257 -6.43 6.20 -1.54
N GLY A 258 -5.32 5.99 -2.26
CA GLY A 258 -5.11 4.76 -3.01
C GLY A 258 -4.87 3.55 -2.10
N SER A 259 -3.97 3.69 -1.12
CA SER A 259 -3.61 2.60 -0.21
C SER A 259 -4.71 2.20 0.78
N VAL A 260 -5.38 3.17 1.40
CA VAL A 260 -6.39 2.92 2.44
C VAL A 260 -7.79 3.02 1.84
N GLY A 261 -8.13 4.16 1.24
CA GLY A 261 -9.47 4.39 0.72
C GLY A 261 -9.90 3.39 -0.36
N ALA A 262 -8.98 2.96 -1.23
CA ALA A 262 -9.25 1.96 -2.27
C ALA A 262 -8.76 0.55 -1.89
N ALA A 263 -7.45 0.31 -1.79
CA ALA A 263 -6.89 -1.04 -1.60
C ALA A 263 -7.41 -1.74 -0.33
N MET A 264 -7.55 -1.02 0.79
CA MET A 264 -8.10 -1.63 2.01
C MET A 264 -9.62 -1.79 1.97
N SER A 265 -10.35 -0.96 1.22
CA SER A 265 -11.78 -1.16 1.00
C SER A 265 -12.08 -2.46 0.24
N MET A 266 -11.20 -2.86 -0.69
CA MET A 266 -11.26 -4.20 -1.32
C MET A 266 -11.10 -5.31 -0.30
N ALA A 267 -10.13 -5.20 0.61
CA ALA A 267 -9.95 -6.20 1.66
C ALA A 267 -11.12 -6.27 2.66
N VAL A 268 -11.76 -5.13 2.97
CA VAL A 268 -12.83 -5.06 3.99
C VAL A 268 -14.22 -5.38 3.42
N HIS A 269 -14.50 -4.98 2.17
CA HIS A 269 -15.84 -5.10 1.56
C HIS A 269 -15.90 -6.08 0.39
N GLY A 270 -14.78 -6.68 0.00
CA GLY A 270 -14.71 -7.64 -1.10
C GLY A 270 -15.07 -7.04 -2.47
N ILE A 271 -14.97 -5.72 -2.65
CA ILE A 271 -15.16 -5.06 -3.96
C ILE A 271 -13.99 -5.36 -4.90
N ALA A 272 -14.15 -5.10 -6.20
CA ALA A 272 -13.05 -5.19 -7.17
C ALA A 272 -12.43 -3.82 -7.44
N LEU A 273 -11.11 -3.77 -7.63
CA LEU A 273 -10.38 -2.56 -7.99
C LEU A 273 -9.90 -2.63 -9.44
N VAL A 274 -10.02 -1.52 -10.15
CA VAL A 274 -9.57 -1.35 -11.53
C VAL A 274 -8.54 -0.22 -11.53
N PHE A 275 -7.29 -0.55 -11.75
CA PHE A 275 -6.20 0.39 -11.95
C PHE A 275 -6.05 0.66 -13.46
N PRO A 276 -6.38 1.87 -13.94
CA PRO A 276 -6.36 2.19 -15.36
C PRO A 276 -4.95 2.22 -15.93
N SER A 277 -3.99 2.72 -15.15
CA SER A 277 -2.60 2.94 -15.57
C SER A 277 -1.65 3.04 -14.36
N THR A 278 -0.34 2.92 -14.62
CA THR A 278 0.74 2.96 -13.61
C THR A 278 0.87 4.33 -12.93
N GLY A 279 0.49 5.41 -13.62
CA GLY A 279 0.27 6.74 -13.06
C GLY A 279 -0.99 7.36 -13.66
N TYR A 280 -1.34 8.60 -13.26
CA TYR A 280 -2.55 9.24 -13.77
C TYR A 280 -2.51 9.44 -15.30
N ASP A 281 -3.54 8.93 -15.99
CA ASP A 281 -3.79 9.16 -17.41
C ASP A 281 -5.30 9.31 -17.63
N GLY A 282 -5.73 10.47 -18.12
CA GLY A 282 -7.16 10.78 -18.29
C GLY A 282 -7.85 9.89 -19.33
N ARG A 283 -7.15 9.48 -20.39
CA ARG A 283 -7.70 8.61 -21.42
C ARG A 283 -7.83 7.18 -20.89
N ALA A 284 -6.80 6.67 -20.22
CA ALA A 284 -6.85 5.34 -19.60
C ALA A 284 -7.98 5.24 -18.58
N ASN A 285 -8.24 6.31 -17.82
CA ASN A 285 -9.38 6.37 -16.89
C ASN A 285 -10.71 6.20 -17.61
N LEU A 286 -10.96 6.95 -18.69
CA LEU A 286 -12.21 6.86 -19.46
C LEU A 286 -12.38 5.47 -20.09
N VAL A 287 -11.30 4.92 -20.67
CA VAL A 287 -11.31 3.57 -21.25
C VAL A 287 -11.59 2.51 -20.19
N ALA A 288 -11.01 2.62 -18.99
CA ALA A 288 -11.26 1.69 -17.90
C ALA A 288 -12.71 1.79 -17.38
N LEU A 289 -13.28 2.99 -17.33
CA LEU A 289 -14.68 3.19 -16.95
C LEU A 289 -15.64 2.57 -17.94
N ASP A 290 -15.41 2.78 -19.24
CA ASP A 290 -16.24 2.22 -20.31
C ASP A 290 -16.14 0.69 -20.34
N SER A 291 -14.92 0.17 -20.46
CA SER A 291 -14.68 -1.28 -20.69
C SER A 291 -14.85 -2.19 -19.49
N GLU A 292 -14.96 -1.65 -18.27
CA GLU A 292 -15.22 -2.45 -17.05
C GLU A 292 -16.61 -2.17 -16.46
N SER A 293 -17.45 -1.42 -17.19
CA SER A 293 -18.87 -1.23 -16.88
C SER A 293 -19.71 -2.23 -17.66
N ASP A 294 -20.48 -3.06 -16.94
CA ASP A 294 -21.40 -4.04 -17.54
C ASP A 294 -22.79 -3.87 -16.92
N ASN A 295 -23.84 -4.41 -17.55
CA ASN A 295 -25.24 -4.31 -17.09
C ASN A 295 -25.49 -4.76 -15.63
N ASN A 296 -24.58 -5.55 -15.04
CA ASN A 296 -24.65 -6.02 -13.66
C ASN A 296 -23.63 -5.35 -12.70
N ASN A 297 -22.72 -4.52 -13.23
CA ASN A 297 -21.59 -3.96 -12.49
C ASN A 297 -21.52 -2.44 -12.68
N ASN A 298 -21.94 -1.69 -11.66
CA ASN A 298 -21.68 -0.25 -11.61
C ASN A 298 -20.19 -0.02 -11.27
N ILE A 299 -19.47 0.65 -12.17
CA ILE A 299 -18.12 1.15 -11.87
C ILE A 299 -18.21 2.53 -11.23
N ILE A 300 -17.58 2.69 -10.07
CA ILE A 300 -17.48 3.98 -9.36
C ILE A 300 -16.06 4.48 -9.51
N THR A 301 -15.88 5.77 -9.79
CA THR A 301 -14.54 6.36 -9.82
C THR A 301 -14.12 6.78 -8.42
N ALA A 302 -12.95 6.36 -7.97
CA ALA A 302 -12.26 7.00 -6.85
C ALA A 302 -11.57 8.27 -7.35
N SER A 303 -12.32 9.37 -7.51
CA SER A 303 -11.75 10.65 -7.91
C SER A 303 -11.70 11.61 -6.72
N VAL A 304 -10.59 12.35 -6.61
CA VAL A 304 -10.55 13.54 -5.77
C VAL A 304 -11.17 14.66 -6.58
N GLN A 305 -12.34 15.13 -6.18
CA GLN A 305 -12.92 16.37 -6.72
C GLN A 305 -12.17 17.60 -6.15
N SER A 306 -10.83 17.64 -6.27
CA SER A 306 -9.95 18.78 -5.93
C SER A 306 -8.46 18.36 -5.89
N TYR A 307 -7.83 18.13 -7.04
CA TYR A 307 -6.44 18.59 -7.21
C TYR A 307 -6.51 19.71 -8.22
N LYS A 308 -6.56 20.96 -7.74
CA LYS A 308 -6.29 22.10 -8.59
C LYS A 308 -4.90 21.87 -9.19
N ILE A 309 -4.88 21.75 -10.50
CA ILE A 309 -3.71 21.83 -11.35
C ILE A 309 -3.17 23.26 -11.18
N THR A 310 -2.39 23.50 -10.13
CA THR A 310 -1.69 24.78 -9.94
C THR A 310 -0.23 24.65 -9.54
N ASP A 311 0.27 23.45 -9.23
CA ASP A 311 1.68 23.24 -8.86
C ASP A 311 2.43 22.30 -9.82
N MET A 312 2.24 22.53 -11.12
CA MET A 312 3.26 22.18 -12.12
C MET A 312 3.49 23.40 -13.00
N LYS A 313 4.38 24.28 -12.55
CA LYS A 313 5.16 25.14 -13.44
C LYS A 313 6.30 24.33 -14.03
#